data_AF-A0A2S9G749-F1
#
_entry.id   AF-A0A2S9G749-F1
#
_cell.length_a   1.000
_cell.length_b   1.000
_cell.length_c   1.000
_cell.angle_alpha   90.00
_cell.angle_beta   90.00
_cell.angle_gamma   90.00
#
_symmetry.space_group_name_H-M   'P 1'
#
loop_
_entity.id
_entity.type
_entity.pdbx_description
1 polymer ?
#
loop_
_entity_poly.entity_id
_entity_poly.type
_entity_poly.pdbx_seq_one_letter_code
_entity_poly.pdbx_strand_id
1 'polypeptide(L)'
;CKRRYGPTFTLRVASMGTLVYLTEPADIKSVFAGDPRIFHAGEANSMLTGLLGDSSVLVVDDDVHRDRRRLMLAPFARDAVAAQ
;
A
#
# COMPACT_ATOMS: atom_id res chain seq x y z
N CYS A 1 7.65 -17.43 10.68
CA CYS A 1 6.41 -17.21 11.43
C CYS A 1 5.24 -18.04 10.91
N LYS A 2 4.90 -18.01 9.60
CA LYS A 2 3.81 -18.81 9.00
C LYS A 2 3.75 -20.27 9.45
N ARG A 3 4.86 -21.02 9.36
CA ARG A 3 4.92 -22.43 9.77
C ARG A 3 4.52 -22.67 11.24
N ARG A 4 4.79 -21.71 12.13
CA ARG A 4 4.57 -21.83 13.59
C ARG A 4 3.21 -21.28 14.03
N TYR A 5 2.72 -20.23 13.38
CA TYR A 5 1.56 -19.45 13.84
C TYR A 5 0.37 -19.50 12.86
N GLY A 6 0.53 -20.20 11.73
CA GLY A 6 -0.50 -20.25 10.69
C GLY A 6 -0.36 -19.14 9.65
N PRO A 7 -1.28 -19.11 8.67
CA PRO A 7 -1.18 -18.23 7.50
C PRO A 7 -1.38 -16.74 7.81
N THR A 8 -2.03 -16.42 8.92
CA THR A 8 -2.18 -15.06 9.43
C THR A 8 -1.60 -14.98 10.82
N PHE A 9 -0.66 -14.07 11.03
CA PHE A 9 0.06 -13.95 12.31
C PHE A 9 0.47 -12.52 12.60
N THR A 10 0.68 -12.23 13.88
CA THR A 10 1.04 -10.89 14.35
C THR A 10 2.51 -10.84 14.74
N LEU A 11 3.20 -9.77 14.35
CA LEU A 11 4.53 -9.41 14.83
C LEU A 11 4.46 -8.10 15.61
N ARG A 12 5.25 -8.00 16.68
CA ARG A 12 5.57 -6.72 17.32
C ARG A 12 6.97 -6.33 16.90
N VAL A 13 7.08 -5.31 16.07
CA VAL A 13 8.35 -4.87 15.49
C VAL A 13 8.70 -3.53 16.12
N ALA A 14 9.92 -3.41 16.64
CA ALA A 14 10.43 -2.14 17.13
C ALA A 14 10.29 -1.08 16.04
N SER A 15 9.98 0.17 16.43
CA SER A 15 9.68 1.32 15.55
C SER A 15 8.48 1.22 14.59
N MET A 16 7.93 0.03 14.30
CA MET A 16 6.76 -0.14 13.43
C MET A 16 5.48 -0.55 14.17
N GLY A 17 5.59 -0.92 15.45
CA GLY A 17 4.44 -1.31 16.27
C GLY A 17 3.95 -2.72 15.97
N THR A 18 2.63 -2.87 15.86
CA THR A 18 1.97 -4.18 15.67
C THR A 18 1.65 -4.38 14.19
N LEU A 19 2.21 -5.43 13.60
CA LEU A 19 1.98 -5.80 12.20
C LEU A 19 1.20 -7.11 12.13
N VAL A 20 0.13 -7.12 11.34
CA VAL A 20 -0.60 -8.35 10.99
C VAL A 20 -0.13 -8.79 9.60
N TYR A 21 0.52 -9.94 9.53
CA TYR A 21 0.95 -10.55 8.27
C TYR A 21 -0.17 -11.41 7.70
N LEU A 22 -0.60 -11.06 6.49
CA LEU A 22 -1.55 -11.83 5.69
C LEU A 22 -0.78 -12.59 4.60
N THR A 23 -1.03 -13.88 4.45
CA THR A 23 -0.36 -14.69 3.42
C THR A 23 -1.31 -15.45 2.50
N GLU A 24 -2.62 -15.42 2.77
CA GLU A 24 -3.62 -16.01 1.90
C GLU A 24 -4.12 -14.98 0.89
N PRO A 25 -4.24 -15.33 -0.41
CA PRO A 25 -4.67 -14.39 -1.44
C PRO A 25 -6.05 -13.76 -1.18
N ALA A 26 -6.96 -14.50 -0.53
CA ALA A 26 -8.30 -14.01 -0.20
C ALA A 26 -8.26 -12.87 0.83
N ASP A 27 -7.43 -13.00 1.87
CA ASP A 27 -7.27 -11.99 2.92
C ASP A 27 -6.57 -10.75 2.36
N ILE A 28 -5.53 -10.96 1.56
CA ILE A 28 -4.81 -9.89 0.86
C ILE A 28 -5.80 -9.11 -0.01
N LYS A 29 -6.59 -9.80 -0.84
CA LYS A 29 -7.60 -9.16 -1.70
C LYS A 29 -8.61 -8.36 -0.89
N SER A 30 -9.02 -8.86 0.27
CA SER A 30 -9.99 -8.18 1.13
C SER A 30 -9.47 -6.83 1.64
N VAL A 31 -8.19 -6.75 2.01
CA VAL A 31 -7.55 -5.48 2.41
C VAL A 31 -7.40 -4.54 1.21
N PHE A 32 -6.86 -5.02 0.09
CA PHE A 32 -6.63 -4.18 -1.10
C PHE A 32 -7.92 -3.71 -1.78
N ALA A 33 -9.04 -4.41 -1.60
CA ALA A 33 -10.36 -4.00 -2.09
C ALA A 33 -11.20 -3.25 -1.04
N GLY A 34 -10.67 -3.07 0.18
CA GLY A 34 -11.36 -2.40 1.27
C GLY A 34 -11.46 -0.89 1.09
N ASP A 35 -12.14 -0.21 2.04
CA ASP A 35 -12.26 1.24 2.04
C ASP A 35 -10.87 1.88 2.27
N PRO A 36 -10.38 2.73 1.35
CA PRO A 36 -9.07 3.38 1.50
C PRO A 36 -9.00 4.31 2.73
N ARG A 37 -10.15 4.72 3.29
CA ARG A 37 -10.23 5.50 4.54
C ARG A 37 -10.08 4.65 5.80
N ILE A 38 -9.98 3.33 5.65
CA ILE A 38 -9.70 2.38 6.73
C ILE A 38 -8.28 1.84 6.59
N PHE A 39 -7.88 1.53 5.35
CA PHE A 39 -6.56 0.98 5.04
C PHE A 39 -5.63 2.05 4.47
N HIS A 40 -5.22 3.00 5.33
CA HIS A 40 -4.28 4.06 4.98
C HIS A 40 -2.86 3.51 4.75
N ALA A 41 -2.41 3.52 3.50
CA ALA A 41 -1.09 3.04 3.14
C ALA A 41 -0.02 4.14 3.30
N GLY A 42 -0.40 5.40 3.08
CA GLY A 42 0.50 6.54 3.21
C GLY A 42 0.99 6.75 4.64
N GLU A 43 0.09 6.71 5.62
CA GLU A 43 0.42 6.76 7.05
C GLU A 43 1.44 5.68 7.43
N ALA A 44 1.19 4.43 6.99
CA ALA A 44 2.08 3.30 7.21
C ALA A 44 3.45 3.48 6.51
N ASN A 45 3.49 4.20 5.39
CA ASN A 45 4.69 4.46 4.61
C ASN A 45 5.40 5.78 4.99
N SER A 46 4.91 6.53 5.98
CA SER A 46 5.45 7.83 6.39
C SER A 46 6.94 7.79 6.76
N MET A 47 7.46 6.64 7.18
CA MET A 47 8.90 6.43 7.39
C MET A 47 9.76 6.59 6.12
N LEU A 48 9.17 6.48 4.93
CA LEU A 48 9.84 6.62 3.63
C LEU A 48 9.88 8.07 3.13
N THR A 49 9.25 9.00 3.84
CA THR A 49 9.09 10.40 3.42
C THR A 49 10.42 11.08 3.14
N GLY A 50 11.46 10.86 3.95
CA GLY A 50 12.77 11.45 3.72
C GLY A 50 13.44 11.03 2.41
N LEU A 51 13.04 9.88 1.84
CA LEU A 51 13.55 9.38 0.56
C LEU A 51 12.64 9.75 -0.61
N LEU A 52 11.32 9.65 -0.43
CA LEU A 52 10.34 9.78 -1.51
C LEU A 52 9.74 11.19 -1.63
N GLY A 53 9.89 12.01 -0.60
CA GLY A 53 9.27 13.32 -0.45
C GLY A 53 7.81 13.26 0.03
N ASP A 54 7.37 14.35 0.67
CA ASP A 54 6.04 14.47 1.30
C ASP A 54 4.88 14.34 0.31
N SER A 55 5.13 14.54 -0.98
CA SER A 55 4.11 14.53 -2.05
C SER A 55 4.09 13.24 -2.88
N SER A 56 4.89 12.24 -2.49
CA SER A 56 4.95 10.96 -3.18
C SER A 56 3.61 10.23 -3.13
N VAL A 57 3.20 9.64 -4.25
CA VAL A 57 2.01 8.76 -4.32
C VAL A 57 2.10 7.56 -3.38
N LEU A 58 3.29 7.21 -2.86
CA LEU A 58 3.44 6.11 -1.89
C LEU A 58 3.24 6.57 -0.43
N VAL A 59 3.17 7.88 -0.18
CA VAL A 59 3.17 8.48 1.18
C VAL A 59 1.88 9.24 1.47
N VAL A 60 1.21 9.80 0.45
CA VAL A 60 -0.10 10.46 0.63
C VAL A 60 -1.24 9.44 0.70
N ASP A 61 -2.34 9.79 1.36
CA ASP A 61 -3.58 8.99 1.47
C ASP A 61 -4.80 9.69 0.85
N ASP A 62 -5.94 8.98 0.86
CA ASP A 62 -7.28 9.47 0.52
C ASP A 62 -7.39 10.14 -0.86
N ASP A 63 -8.04 11.30 -0.91
CA ASP A 63 -8.31 12.06 -2.13
C ASP A 63 -7.02 12.48 -2.81
N VAL A 64 -6.01 12.88 -2.03
CA VAL A 64 -4.69 13.29 -2.54
C VAL A 64 -4.02 12.12 -3.24
N HIS A 65 -4.04 10.93 -2.62
CA HIS A 65 -3.52 9.71 -3.23
C HIS A 65 -4.25 9.36 -4.53
N ARG A 66 -5.60 9.36 -4.51
CA ARG A 66 -6.42 9.03 -5.68
C ARG A 66 -6.09 9.95 -6.85
N ASP A 67 -6.02 11.26 -6.59
CA ASP A 67 -5.82 12.26 -7.64
C ASP A 67 -4.40 12.18 -8.22
N ARG A 68 -3.37 11.99 -7.36
CA ARG A 68 -1.98 11.79 -7.80
C ARG A 68 -1.85 10.52 -8.65
N ARG A 69 -2.42 9.40 -8.19
CA ARG A 69 -2.41 8.14 -8.92
C ARG A 69 -3.10 8.28 -10.28
N ARG A 70 -4.24 8.95 -10.36
CA ARG A 70 -4.95 9.19 -11.63
C ARG A 70 -4.07 9.90 -12.65
N LEU A 71 -3.35 10.95 -12.24
CA LEU A 71 -2.45 11.69 -13.13
C LEU A 71 -1.28 10.83 -13.62
N MET A 72 -0.76 9.95 -12.76
CA MET A 72 0.38 9.08 -13.09
C MET A 72 0.02 7.91 -14.01
N LEU A 73 -1.27 7.57 -14.19
CA LEU A 73 -1.66 6.40 -14.99
C LEU A 73 -1.61 6.64 -16.51
N ALA A 74 -1.61 7.89 -16.97
CA ALA A 74 -1.69 8.18 -18.40
C ALA A 74 -0.61 7.47 -19.25
N PRO A 75 0.69 7.43 -18.85
CA PRO A 75 1.72 6.70 -19.59
C PRO A 75 1.57 5.17 -19.55
N PHE A 76 0.73 4.63 -18.66
CA PHE A 76 0.49 3.20 -18.50
C PHE A 76 -0.84 2.74 -19.12
N ALA A 77 -1.53 3.63 -19.84
CA ALA A 77 -2.70 3.26 -20.63
C ALA A 77 -2.29 2.32 -21.78
N ARG A 78 -3.19 1.40 -22.17
CA ARG A 78 -2.92 0.38 -23.20
C ARG A 78 -2.28 0.95 -24.46
N ASP A 79 -2.84 2.04 -25.00
CA ASP A 79 -2.37 2.62 -26.25
C ASP A 79 -1.00 3.31 -26.09
N ALA A 80 -0.74 3.91 -24.92
CA ALA A 80 0.55 4.51 -24.59
C ALA A 80 1.65 3.45 -24.47
N VAL A 81 1.34 2.29 -23.89
CA VAL A 81 2.27 1.15 -23.80
C VAL A 81 2.49 0.49 -25.16
N ALA A 82 1.44 0.37 -25.99
CA ALA A 82 1.55 -0.22 -27.31
C ALA A 82 2.34 0.65 -28.32
N ALA A 83 2.54 1.93 -28.01
CA ALA A 83 3.28 2.88 -28.83
C ALA A 83 4.78 2.98 -28.48
N GLN A 84 5.26 2.22 -27.48
CA GLN A 84 6.69 2.09 -27.11
C GLN A 84 7.34 0.93 -27.85
#